data_AF-A0A561SMF2-F1
#
_entry.id   AF-A0A561SMF2-F1
#
_cell.length_a   1.000
_cell.length_b   1.000
_cell.length_c   1.000
_cell.angle_alpha   90.00
_cell.angle_beta   90.00
_cell.angle_gamma   90.00
#
_symmetry.space_group_name_H-M   'P 1'
#
loop_
_entity.id
_entity.type
_entity.pdbx_description
1 polymer ?
#
loop_
_entity_poly.entity_id
_entity_poly.type
_entity_poly.pdbx_seq_one_letter_code
_entity_poly.pdbx_strand_id
1 'polypeptide(L)'
;MDRLSPGAGRRPFEGDTLQMVAVPEMPVSEPVAGVVTGGSAVPASRAVAVTVSPMELLRPESHLAELIAGFPQVELLVAVDDSRPDPEDDLDEVGEELRASASRLGLSGLALHRLGLPNPLPATAESDLVAAMSELVGFDPEPGLYCLAPAPAPADPARSVVERAVQRIARVYGVPLLRYRCLELAVVT
;
A
#
# COMPACT_ATOMS: atom_id res chain seq x y z
N MET A 1 -42.81 47.92 43.54
CA MET A 1 -41.44 48.45 43.36
C MET A 1 -40.80 48.49 44.74
N ASP A 2 -40.64 47.36 45.43
CA ASP A 2 -39.76 46.20 45.12
C ASP A 2 -38.30 46.65 44.93
N ARG A 3 -37.29 46.23 45.71
CA ARG A 3 -37.21 45.36 46.89
C ARG A 3 -36.03 45.81 47.77
N LEU A 4 -36.27 45.76 49.08
CA LEU A 4 -35.27 45.75 50.14
C LEU A 4 -34.56 44.40 50.19
N SER A 5 -33.26 44.42 50.48
CA SER A 5 -32.52 43.27 51.01
C SER A 5 -33.17 42.73 52.29
N PRO A 6 -33.10 41.41 52.52
CA PRO A 6 -32.99 40.91 53.87
C PRO A 6 -31.91 39.82 54.00
N GLY A 7 -31.27 39.81 55.17
CA GLY A 7 -30.26 38.86 55.55
C GLY A 7 -30.80 37.56 56.16
N ALA A 8 -29.92 36.98 56.98
CA ALA A 8 -30.12 35.95 57.99
C ALA A 8 -30.00 34.48 57.53
N GLY A 9 -28.99 33.81 58.10
CA GLY A 9 -28.81 32.38 58.02
C GLY A 9 -29.65 31.56 59.01
N ARG A 10 -29.27 30.27 59.08
CA ARG A 10 -29.77 29.08 59.83
C ARG A 10 -30.31 28.04 58.82
N ARG A 11 -29.92 26.76 58.81
CA ARG A 11 -29.29 25.87 59.82
C ARG A 11 -28.76 24.54 59.18
N PRO A 12 -28.28 23.53 59.93
CA PRO A 12 -27.07 22.73 59.70
C PRO A 12 -27.28 21.38 59.00
N PHE A 13 -26.21 20.70 58.59
CA PHE A 13 -25.97 19.24 58.60
C PHE A 13 -24.48 19.09 58.22
N GLU A 14 -23.53 18.96 59.14
CA GLU A 14 -23.17 17.76 59.91
C GLU A 14 -23.16 16.49 59.05
N GLY A 15 -21.97 15.89 58.93
CA GLY A 15 -21.83 14.48 58.61
C GLY A 15 -21.09 14.18 57.33
N ASP A 16 -19.94 13.55 57.51
CA ASP A 16 -19.26 12.66 56.58
C ASP A 16 -18.61 13.25 55.33
N THR A 17 -17.31 13.51 55.50
CA THR A 17 -16.26 12.76 54.78
C THR A 17 -16.80 11.59 53.96
N LEU A 18 -17.16 11.85 52.69
CA LEU A 18 -17.16 10.81 51.69
C LEU A 18 -15.70 10.40 51.47
N GLN A 19 -15.32 9.39 52.23
CA GLN A 19 -14.16 8.56 52.05
C GLN A 19 -14.13 8.11 50.58
N MET A 20 -13.22 8.67 49.76
CA MET A 20 -12.84 8.01 48.52
C MET A 20 -12.07 6.75 48.92
N VAL A 21 -12.76 5.63 48.88
CA VAL A 21 -12.21 4.29 49.03
C VAL A 21 -11.16 4.11 47.93
N ALA A 22 -9.91 3.87 48.31
CA ALA A 22 -8.89 3.45 47.38
C ALA A 22 -9.35 2.15 46.72
N VAL A 23 -9.55 2.19 45.40
CA VAL A 23 -9.79 0.99 44.61
C VAL A 23 -8.51 0.17 44.66
N PRO A 24 -8.54 -1.10 45.10
CA PRO A 24 -7.37 -1.96 44.98
C PRO A 24 -6.99 -2.05 43.50
N GLU A 25 -5.75 -1.68 43.19
CA GLU A 25 -5.13 -1.87 41.88
C GLU A 25 -5.31 -3.34 41.47
N MET A 26 -6.10 -3.58 40.41
CA MET A 26 -6.20 -4.92 39.85
C MET A 26 -4.83 -5.28 39.27
N PRO A 27 -4.31 -6.51 39.50
CA PRO A 27 -3.12 -6.95 38.80
C PRO A 27 -3.37 -6.83 37.30
N VAL A 28 -2.49 -6.07 36.63
CA VAL A 28 -2.43 -6.02 35.17
C VAL A 28 -2.19 -7.45 34.70
N SER A 29 -3.24 -8.06 34.16
CA SER A 29 -3.12 -9.33 33.47
C SER A 29 -2.05 -9.17 32.40
N GLU A 30 -0.97 -9.92 32.53
CA GLU A 30 0.05 -10.04 31.49
C GLU A 30 -0.64 -10.37 30.16
N PRO A 31 -0.20 -9.78 29.03
CA PRO A 31 -0.79 -10.12 27.75
C PRO A 31 -0.51 -11.61 27.51
N VAL A 32 -1.56 -12.42 27.63
CA VAL A 32 -1.55 -13.79 27.13
C VAL A 32 -1.23 -13.67 25.65
N ALA A 33 -0.02 -14.07 25.28
CA ALA A 33 0.40 -14.28 23.90
C ALA A 33 -0.51 -15.38 23.33
N GLY A 34 -1.67 -14.96 22.84
CA GLY A 34 -2.53 -15.78 22.02
C GLY A 34 -1.77 -16.05 20.73
N VAL A 35 -1.16 -17.23 20.64
CA VAL A 35 -0.78 -17.82 19.37
C VAL A 35 -2.09 -18.00 18.59
N VAL A 36 -2.38 -17.06 17.69
CA VAL A 36 -3.43 -17.21 16.68
C VAL A 36 -2.90 -18.18 15.62
N THR A 37 -2.88 -19.47 15.95
CA THR A 37 -2.79 -20.54 14.94
C THR A 37 -4.19 -20.80 14.45
N GLY A 38 -4.62 -20.03 13.44
CA GLY A 38 -5.96 -20.18 12.88
C GLY A 38 -6.32 -19.16 11.81
N GLY A 39 -5.32 -18.62 11.09
CA GLY A 39 -5.63 -17.90 9.85
C GLY A 39 -5.99 -18.92 8.79
N SER A 40 -7.28 -19.09 8.50
CA SER A 40 -7.69 -19.65 7.20
C SER A 40 -7.01 -18.80 6.14
N ALA A 41 -5.95 -19.32 5.53
CA ALA A 41 -5.23 -18.60 4.49
C ALA A 41 -6.23 -18.40 3.34
N VAL A 42 -6.76 -17.19 3.22
CA VAL A 42 -7.63 -16.84 2.10
C VAL A 42 -6.78 -17.06 0.84
N PRO A 43 -7.22 -17.93 -0.08
CA PRO A 43 -6.46 -18.17 -1.29
C PRO A 43 -6.28 -16.85 -2.04
N ALA A 44 -5.08 -16.62 -2.54
CA ALA A 44 -4.76 -15.43 -3.31
C ALA A 44 -5.66 -15.36 -4.56
N SER A 45 -6.50 -14.32 -4.64
CA SER A 45 -7.47 -14.13 -5.72
C SER A 45 -7.03 -13.04 -6.69
N ARG A 46 -6.35 -12.01 -6.18
CA ARG A 46 -5.98 -10.82 -6.95
C ARG A 46 -4.65 -10.24 -6.46
N ALA A 47 -3.90 -9.64 -7.37
CA ALA A 47 -2.73 -8.83 -7.03
C ALA A 47 -2.75 -7.45 -7.71
N VAL A 48 -2.27 -6.44 -6.99
CA VAL A 48 -1.88 -5.14 -7.55
C VAL A 48 -0.36 -5.06 -7.51
N ALA A 49 0.26 -5.08 -8.69
CA ALA A 49 1.71 -4.99 -8.84
C ALA A 49 2.12 -3.58 -9.24
N VAL A 50 3.27 -3.12 -8.74
CA VAL A 50 3.90 -1.87 -9.19
C VAL A 50 5.32 -2.14 -9.67
N THR A 51 5.70 -1.53 -10.79
CA THR A 51 7.05 -1.55 -11.37
C THR A 51 7.53 -0.12 -11.59
N VAL A 52 8.84 0.11 -11.51
CA VAL A 52 9.42 1.35 -12.01
C VAL A 52 9.32 1.37 -13.53
N SER A 53 9.69 0.26 -14.19
CA SER A 53 9.82 0.15 -15.64
C SER A 53 9.15 -1.12 -16.17
N PRO A 54 8.63 -1.11 -17.42
CA PRO A 54 8.12 -2.31 -18.09
C PRO A 54 9.13 -3.47 -18.14
N MET A 55 10.42 -3.16 -18.18
CA MET A 55 11.49 -4.15 -18.30
C MET A 55 11.59 -5.07 -17.07
N GLU A 56 11.01 -4.68 -15.92
CA GLU A 56 10.91 -5.57 -14.77
C GLU A 56 9.99 -6.76 -15.03
N LEU A 57 8.97 -6.59 -15.89
CA LEU A 57 8.09 -7.67 -16.35
C LEU A 57 8.63 -8.37 -17.59
N LEU A 58 9.05 -7.60 -18.60
CA LEU A 58 9.30 -8.13 -19.95
C LEU A 58 10.62 -8.89 -20.10
N ARG A 59 11.52 -8.81 -19.10
CA ARG A 59 12.78 -9.54 -19.15
C ARG A 59 12.55 -11.06 -19.12
N PRO A 60 13.38 -11.83 -19.85
CA PRO A 60 13.49 -13.26 -19.63
C PRO A 60 13.75 -13.54 -18.15
N GLU A 61 13.13 -14.60 -17.62
CA GLU A 61 13.30 -15.02 -16.21
C GLU A 61 12.88 -13.92 -15.21
N SER A 62 11.94 -13.06 -15.60
CA SER A 62 11.36 -12.08 -14.69
C SER A 62 10.69 -12.78 -13.51
N HIS A 63 11.25 -12.57 -12.30
CA HIS A 63 10.63 -13.04 -11.07
C HIS A 63 9.25 -12.39 -10.86
N LEU A 64 9.02 -11.18 -11.40
CA LEU A 64 7.69 -10.59 -11.40
C LEU A 64 6.71 -11.40 -12.26
N ALA A 65 7.10 -11.79 -13.47
CA ALA A 65 6.27 -12.64 -14.33
C ALA A 65 5.95 -13.99 -13.66
N GLU A 66 6.94 -14.60 -12.99
CA GLU A 66 6.76 -15.83 -12.21
C GLU A 66 5.75 -15.64 -11.06
N LEU A 67 5.84 -14.55 -10.29
CA LEU A 67 4.88 -14.28 -9.21
C LEU A 67 3.48 -14.02 -9.76
N ILE A 68 3.35 -13.22 -10.81
CA ILE A 68 2.07 -12.85 -11.43
C ILE A 68 1.33 -14.09 -11.95
N ALA A 69 2.05 -15.08 -12.50
CA ALA A 69 1.46 -16.34 -12.96
C ALA A 69 0.77 -17.13 -11.83
N GLY A 70 1.07 -16.85 -10.57
CA GLY A 70 0.41 -17.44 -9.40
C GLY A 70 -0.93 -16.82 -9.03
N PHE A 71 -1.34 -15.72 -9.67
CA PHE A 71 -2.57 -14.99 -9.37
C PHE A 71 -3.59 -15.10 -10.52
N PRO A 72 -4.87 -15.35 -10.22
CA PRO A 72 -5.93 -15.35 -11.24
C PRO A 72 -6.16 -14.00 -11.92
N GLN A 73 -5.97 -12.90 -11.18
CA GLN A 73 -6.18 -11.53 -11.64
C GLN A 73 -5.05 -10.64 -11.15
N VAL A 74 -4.44 -9.87 -12.07
CA VAL A 74 -3.36 -8.95 -11.72
C VAL A 74 -3.57 -7.62 -12.40
N GLU A 75 -3.50 -6.54 -11.64
CA GLU A 75 -3.39 -5.18 -12.17
C GLU A 75 -1.97 -4.68 -11.95
N LEU A 76 -1.23 -4.50 -13.05
CA LEU A 76 0.14 -4.03 -13.04
C LEU A 76 0.18 -2.53 -13.37
N LEU A 77 0.65 -1.73 -12.42
CA LEU A 77 0.97 -0.33 -12.58
C LEU A 77 2.44 -0.16 -12.97
N VAL A 78 2.69 0.46 -14.12
CA VAL A 78 4.01 0.89 -14.57
C VAL A 78 4.18 2.38 -14.27
N ALA A 79 5.18 2.72 -13.44
CA ALA A 79 5.41 4.08 -13.01
C ALA A 79 5.98 4.96 -14.13
N VAL A 80 7.05 4.51 -14.77
CA VAL A 80 7.81 5.24 -15.79
C VAL A 80 7.60 4.60 -17.15
N ASP A 81 7.41 5.44 -18.17
CA ASP A 81 7.52 4.99 -19.55
C ASP A 81 8.98 5.09 -20.03
N ASP A 82 9.54 3.95 -20.44
CA ASP A 82 10.90 3.88 -20.98
C ASP A 82 10.98 4.31 -22.46
N SER A 83 9.84 4.54 -23.11
CA SER A 83 9.79 5.16 -24.44
C SER A 83 10.34 6.58 -24.33
N ARG A 84 11.37 6.89 -25.12
CA ARG A 84 11.79 8.29 -25.27
C ARG A 84 10.54 9.08 -25.69
N PRO A 85 10.25 10.24 -25.08
CA PRO A 85 9.17 11.08 -25.56
C PRO A 85 9.58 11.60 -26.94
N ASP A 86 9.25 10.85 -27.98
CA ASP A 86 9.18 11.39 -29.32
C ASP A 86 7.87 12.19 -29.37
N PRO A 87 7.91 13.51 -29.61
CA PRO A 87 6.68 14.30 -29.75
C PRO A 87 5.80 13.84 -30.91
N GLU A 88 6.31 12.98 -31.80
CA GLU A 88 5.53 12.35 -32.88
C GLU A 88 4.90 11.00 -32.47
N ASP A 89 5.37 10.37 -31.38
CA ASP A 89 4.80 9.10 -30.90
C ASP A 89 3.47 9.36 -30.17
N ASP A 90 2.42 8.67 -30.61
CA ASP A 90 1.16 8.64 -29.88
C ASP A 90 1.36 7.85 -28.59
N LEU A 91 1.04 8.47 -27.44
CA LEU A 91 1.11 7.80 -26.13
C LEU A 91 0.27 6.52 -26.11
N ASP A 92 -0.79 6.46 -26.93
CA ASP A 92 -1.63 5.28 -27.07
C ASP A 92 -0.88 4.12 -27.76
N GLU A 93 -0.08 4.39 -28.79
CA GLU A 93 0.70 3.38 -29.53
C GLU A 93 1.75 2.71 -28.65
N VAL A 94 2.49 3.48 -27.84
CA VAL A 94 3.45 2.95 -26.85
C VAL A 94 2.75 2.01 -25.86
N GLY A 95 1.54 2.38 -25.44
CA GLY A 95 0.73 1.55 -24.54
C GLY A 95 0.29 0.25 -25.20
N GLU A 96 -0.07 0.29 -26.48
CA GLU A 96 -0.43 -0.89 -27.27
C GLU A 96 0.75 -1.83 -27.47
N GLU A 97 1.94 -1.32 -27.80
CA GLU A 97 3.15 -2.14 -27.95
C GLU A 97 3.50 -2.87 -26.64
N LEU A 98 3.41 -2.17 -25.51
CA LEU A 98 3.63 -2.74 -24.20
C LEU A 98 2.60 -3.85 -23.89
N ARG A 99 1.31 -3.61 -24.16
CA ARG A 99 0.27 -4.64 -23.99
C ARG A 99 0.49 -5.84 -24.91
N ALA A 100 0.90 -5.63 -26.15
CA ALA A 100 1.23 -6.69 -27.09
C ALA A 100 2.43 -7.52 -26.59
N SER A 101 3.46 -6.86 -26.05
CA SER A 101 4.63 -7.50 -25.45
C SER A 101 4.27 -8.33 -24.23
N ALA A 102 3.46 -7.78 -23.32
CA ALA A 102 2.97 -8.50 -22.14
C ALA A 102 2.09 -9.69 -22.52
N SER A 103 1.25 -9.56 -23.56
CA SER A 103 0.39 -10.64 -24.06
C SER A 103 1.19 -11.86 -24.54
N ARG A 104 2.40 -11.65 -25.09
CA ARG A 104 3.30 -12.73 -25.51
C ARG A 104 3.84 -13.56 -24.33
N LEU A 105 3.75 -13.06 -23.09
CA LEU A 105 4.14 -13.79 -21.89
C LEU A 105 3.09 -14.84 -21.47
N GLY A 106 1.89 -14.81 -22.04
CA GLY A 106 0.83 -15.77 -21.71
C GLY A 106 0.24 -15.61 -20.30
N LEU A 107 0.42 -14.44 -19.68
CA LEU A 107 -0.10 -14.12 -18.34
C LEU A 107 -1.59 -13.78 -18.41
N SER A 108 -2.43 -14.81 -18.37
CA SER A 108 -3.89 -14.65 -18.36
C SER A 108 -4.34 -13.87 -17.13
N GLY A 109 -5.20 -12.86 -17.31
CA GLY A 109 -5.72 -12.05 -16.21
C GLY A 109 -4.87 -10.83 -15.83
N LEU A 110 -3.79 -10.54 -16.58
CA LEU A 110 -3.00 -9.33 -16.43
C LEU A 110 -3.67 -8.12 -17.12
N ALA A 111 -4.03 -7.12 -16.34
CA ALA A 111 -4.38 -5.78 -16.78
C ALA A 111 -3.20 -4.83 -16.56
N LEU A 112 -2.88 -4.00 -17.55
CA LEU A 112 -1.73 -3.10 -17.51
C LEU A 112 -2.18 -1.64 -17.46
N HIS A 113 -1.64 -0.90 -16.49
CA HIS A 113 -1.89 0.51 -16.23
C HIS A 113 -0.57 1.26 -16.30
N ARG A 114 -0.59 2.46 -16.89
CA ARG A 114 0.59 3.33 -17.02
C ARG A 114 0.31 4.63 -16.26
N LEU A 115 1.27 5.05 -15.45
CA LEU A 115 1.21 6.34 -14.79
C LEU A 115 1.85 7.45 -15.62
N GLY A 116 2.75 7.09 -16.55
CA GLY A 116 3.37 8.04 -17.49
C GLY A 116 4.32 9.04 -16.82
N LEU A 117 4.97 8.66 -15.71
CA LEU A 117 5.91 9.55 -15.04
C LEU A 117 7.24 9.66 -15.79
N PRO A 118 7.96 10.78 -15.65
CA PRO A 118 9.26 10.96 -16.29
C PRO A 118 10.30 9.91 -15.91
N ASN A 119 11.23 9.64 -16.83
CA ASN A 119 12.46 8.89 -16.58
C ASN A 119 13.65 9.87 -16.39
N PRO A 120 14.37 9.85 -15.25
CA PRO A 120 14.18 8.99 -14.07
C PRO A 120 12.98 9.39 -13.22
N LEU A 121 12.42 8.40 -12.50
CA LEU A 121 11.27 8.60 -11.61
C LEU A 121 11.55 9.72 -10.58
N PRO A 122 10.74 10.79 -10.54
CA PRO A 122 10.95 11.89 -9.59
C PRO A 122 10.82 11.46 -8.13
N ALA A 123 11.64 12.02 -7.24
CA ALA A 123 11.56 11.76 -5.81
C ALA A 123 10.20 12.17 -5.19
N THR A 124 9.50 13.10 -5.85
CA THR A 124 8.17 13.61 -5.46
C THR A 124 7.01 12.73 -5.93
N ALA A 125 7.26 11.70 -6.74
CA ALA A 125 6.22 10.85 -7.35
C ALA A 125 5.48 9.93 -6.37
N GLU A 126 5.87 9.91 -5.09
CA GLU A 126 5.24 9.05 -4.08
C GLU A 126 3.72 9.28 -3.97
N SER A 127 3.27 10.54 -4.01
CA SER A 127 1.84 10.86 -3.92
C SER A 127 1.05 10.33 -5.12
N ASP A 128 1.61 10.43 -6.31
CA ASP A 128 0.95 10.02 -7.56
C ASP A 128 0.85 8.49 -7.61
N LEU A 129 1.92 7.80 -7.19
CA LEU A 129 1.90 6.34 -7.04
C LEU A 129 0.88 5.89 -6.00
N VAL A 130 0.82 6.54 -4.84
CA VAL A 130 -0.18 6.22 -3.81
C VAL A 130 -1.59 6.45 -4.34
N ALA A 131 -1.84 7.54 -5.06
CA ALA A 131 -3.15 7.82 -5.65
C ALA A 131 -3.56 6.72 -6.65
N ALA A 132 -2.70 6.42 -7.61
CA ALA A 132 -2.96 5.39 -8.62
C ALA A 132 -3.12 4.00 -8.00
N MET A 133 -2.27 3.62 -7.04
CA MET A 133 -2.42 2.35 -6.33
C MET A 133 -3.70 2.29 -5.49
N SER A 134 -4.13 3.41 -4.89
CA SER A 134 -5.38 3.45 -4.12
C SER A 134 -6.60 3.25 -5.02
N GLU A 135 -6.56 3.77 -6.24
CA GLU A 135 -7.60 3.54 -7.25
C GLU A 135 -7.68 2.06 -7.62
N LEU A 136 -6.54 1.42 -7.90
CA LEU A 136 -6.52 -0.01 -8.21
C LEU A 136 -6.95 -0.86 -7.01
N VAL A 137 -6.42 -0.61 -5.81
CA VAL A 137 -6.77 -1.37 -4.61
C VAL A 137 -8.26 -1.25 -4.27
N GLY A 138 -8.85 -0.07 -4.44
CA GLY A 138 -10.24 0.22 -4.09
C GLY A 138 -10.43 0.59 -2.61
N PHE A 139 -11.62 1.09 -2.26
CA PHE A 139 -11.92 1.66 -0.94
C PHE A 139 -12.07 0.61 0.19
N ASP A 140 -12.34 -0.65 -0.15
CA ASP A 140 -12.45 -1.77 0.79
C ASP A 140 -12.07 -3.07 0.04
N PRO A 141 -10.78 -3.39 -0.05
CA PRO A 141 -10.34 -4.51 -0.88
C PRO A 141 -10.84 -5.85 -0.33
N GLU A 142 -11.36 -6.69 -1.22
CA GLU A 142 -11.79 -8.03 -0.84
C GLU A 142 -10.63 -8.84 -0.23
N PRO A 143 -10.93 -9.78 0.70
CA PRO A 143 -9.93 -10.71 1.21
C PRO A 143 -9.22 -11.47 0.07
N GLY A 144 -7.90 -11.63 0.18
CA GLY A 144 -7.09 -12.33 -0.82
C GLY A 144 -6.41 -11.42 -1.84
N LEU A 145 -6.51 -10.09 -1.69
CA LEU A 145 -5.71 -9.11 -2.42
C LEU A 145 -4.27 -9.02 -1.88
N TYR A 146 -3.28 -9.04 -2.77
CA TYR A 146 -1.87 -8.81 -2.46
C TYR A 146 -1.31 -7.58 -3.18
N CYS A 147 -0.40 -6.85 -2.55
CA CYS A 147 0.46 -5.90 -3.25
C CYS A 147 1.77 -6.58 -3.64
N LEU A 148 2.23 -6.37 -4.87
CA LEU A 148 3.55 -6.81 -5.34
C LEU A 148 4.42 -5.59 -5.63
N ALA A 149 5.64 -5.59 -5.14
CA ALA A 149 6.59 -4.51 -5.38
C ALA A 149 8.02 -5.03 -5.53
N PRO A 150 8.91 -4.26 -6.17
CA PRO A 150 10.30 -4.64 -6.26
C PRO A 150 10.91 -4.74 -4.86
N ALA A 151 11.88 -5.65 -4.71
CA ALA A 151 12.69 -5.73 -3.50
C ALA A 151 13.39 -4.39 -3.24
N PRO A 152 13.52 -3.96 -1.97
CA PRO A 152 14.22 -2.74 -1.62
C PRO A 152 15.63 -2.70 -2.20
N ALA A 153 16.00 -1.57 -2.79
CA ALA A 153 17.33 -1.31 -3.33
C ALA A 153 17.74 0.11 -2.92
N PRO A 154 18.40 0.30 -1.75
CA PRO A 154 18.69 1.64 -1.21
C PRO A 154 19.57 2.52 -2.12
N ALA A 155 20.35 1.91 -3.00
CA ALA A 155 21.15 2.61 -3.99
C ALA A 155 20.35 3.09 -5.22
N ASP A 156 19.07 2.70 -5.33
CA ASP A 156 18.16 3.04 -6.42
C ASP A 156 17.06 3.99 -5.90
N PRO A 157 17.14 5.30 -6.22
CA PRO A 157 16.16 6.28 -5.79
C PRO A 157 14.74 5.99 -6.29
N ALA A 158 14.60 5.45 -7.50
CA ALA A 158 13.29 5.14 -8.08
C ALA A 158 12.63 3.99 -7.32
N ARG A 159 13.38 2.92 -7.02
CA ARG A 159 12.88 1.83 -6.17
C ARG A 159 12.55 2.29 -4.76
N SER A 160 13.32 3.23 -4.22
CA SER A 160 13.03 3.81 -2.90
C SER A 160 11.70 4.57 -2.87
N VAL A 161 11.33 5.27 -3.96
CA VAL A 161 10.02 5.94 -4.09
C VAL A 161 8.88 4.93 -4.15
N VAL A 162 8.99 3.92 -5.02
CA VAL A 162 8.00 2.83 -5.14
C VAL A 162 7.84 2.08 -3.82
N GLU A 163 8.94 1.81 -3.12
CA GLU A 163 8.92 1.15 -1.82
C GLU A 163 8.11 1.93 -0.77
N ARG A 164 8.31 3.25 -0.67
CA ARG A 164 7.55 4.07 0.28
C ARG A 164 6.06 4.11 -0.07
N ALA A 165 5.73 4.23 -1.35
CA ALA A 165 4.35 4.23 -1.82
C ALA A 165 3.64 2.90 -1.50
N VAL A 166 4.23 1.76 -1.86
CA VAL A 166 3.60 0.44 -1.63
C VAL A 166 3.51 0.11 -0.14
N GLN A 167 4.51 0.49 0.68
CA GLN A 167 4.46 0.27 2.12
C GLN A 167 3.32 1.08 2.76
N ARG A 168 3.08 2.31 2.28
CA ARG A 168 1.94 3.11 2.72
C ARG A 168 0.63 2.43 2.36
N ILE A 169 0.45 1.98 1.12
CA ILE A 169 -0.75 1.28 0.65
C ILE A 169 -0.99 0.01 1.47
N ALA A 170 0.01 -0.86 1.58
CA ALA A 170 -0.09 -2.10 2.33
C ALA A 170 -0.50 -1.87 3.80
N ARG A 171 0.05 -0.82 4.43
CA ARG A 171 -0.29 -0.45 5.81
C ARG A 171 -1.70 0.13 5.95
N VAL A 172 -2.11 1.02 5.05
CA VAL A 172 -3.41 1.71 5.11
C VAL A 172 -4.55 0.72 4.86
N TYR A 173 -4.40 -0.15 3.86
CA TYR A 173 -5.43 -1.10 3.46
C TYR A 173 -5.32 -2.46 4.15
N GLY A 174 -4.27 -2.69 4.95
CA GLY A 174 -4.06 -3.96 5.65
C GLY A 174 -3.79 -5.15 4.71
N VAL A 175 -3.33 -4.90 3.49
CA VAL A 175 -3.08 -5.94 2.48
C VAL A 175 -1.66 -6.48 2.58
N PRO A 176 -1.44 -7.81 2.39
CA PRO A 176 -0.11 -8.38 2.40
C PRO A 176 0.76 -7.85 1.24
N LEU A 177 2.04 -7.70 1.51
CA LEU A 177 3.02 -7.21 0.54
C LEU A 177 4.04 -8.30 0.20
N LEU A 178 4.09 -8.72 -1.06
CA LEU A 178 5.12 -9.60 -1.59
C LEU A 178 6.17 -8.81 -2.36
N ARG A 179 7.41 -9.28 -2.29
CA ARG A 179 8.55 -8.65 -2.94
C ARG A 179 9.09 -9.54 -4.05
N TYR A 180 9.23 -9.00 -5.24
CA TYR A 180 9.92 -9.65 -6.34
C TYR A 180 11.36 -9.14 -6.49
N ARG A 181 12.18 -9.90 -7.19
CA ARG A 181 13.59 -9.56 -7.43
C ARG A 181 13.67 -8.91 -8.80
N CYS A 182 14.34 -7.77 -8.88
CA CYS A 182 14.69 -7.18 -10.16
C CYS A 182 16.08 -7.70 -10.53
N LEU A 183 16.23 -8.25 -11.74
CA LEU A 183 17.54 -8.61 -12.26
C LEU A 183 18.33 -7.32 -12.51
N GLU A 184 19.53 -7.21 -11.93
CA GLU A 184 20.38 -6.05 -12.18
C GLU A 184 20.85 -6.05 -13.63
N LEU A 185 20.88 -4.86 -14.23
CA LEU A 185 21.54 -4.63 -15.49
C LEU A 185 23.04 -4.91 -15.30
N ALA A 186 23.50 -6.09 -15.71
CA ALA A 186 24.90 -6.25 -16.06
C ALA A 186 25.13 -5.39 -17.31
N VAL A 187 25.53 -4.14 -17.10
CA VAL A 187 26.11 -3.34 -18.18
C VAL A 187 27.44 -4.00 -18.50
N VAL A 188 27.48 -4.80 -19.57
CA VAL A 188 28.74 -5.19 -20.19
C VAL A 188 29.34 -3.88 -20.70
N THR A 189 30.32 -3.38 -19.97
CA THR A 189 31.15 -2.24 -20.39
C THR A 189 32.29 -2.73 -21.26
#